data_AF-A0AAU9J7G3-F1
#
_entry.id   AF-A0AAU9J7G3-F1
#
_cell.length_a   1.000
_cell.length_b   1.000
_cell.length_c   1.000
_cell.angle_alpha   90.00
_cell.angle_beta   90.00
_cell.angle_gamma   90.00
#
_symmetry.space_group_name_H-M   'P 1'
#
loop_
_entity.id
_entity.type
_entity.pdbx_description
1 polymer ?
#
loop_
_entity_poly.entity_id
_entity_poly.type
_entity_poly.pdbx_seq_one_letter_code
_entity_poly.pdbx_strand_id
1 'polypeptide(L)'
;MRKMEDLNEAVFKATLESIHSILAPDSLLVSYKKPIPEDQKEAAISLAKSLLPGDIIMTQTPGRAYTSLRTMAYSYFDHVAVLVDSETCLQVGPPRVRLIPSYHFLLFSRKPFVLRVKDNIRAQFLENIRSLNNQKYESTKALTTWLYLVLYERFRITLKVPSEDRRICTDSILSALPNIQEIREKYSDCLDFGKIGSHSLNDFLVLEQKGVLDVVKLPFPFNLSDSSIKKDSYAAVARKMAKKQGIEHTVLNIRDAASVAKFAWSLKKTKYRRVYGLLCAIALYMRKMEVPGNELFQILSLVWPKL
;
A
#
# COMPACT_ATOMS: atom_id res chain seq x y z
N MET A 1 -7.67 -36.52 13.65
CA MET A 1 -8.07 -35.12 13.36
C MET A 1 -6.88 -34.20 13.10
N ARG A 2 -5.95 -33.96 14.04
CA ARG A 2 -4.77 -33.06 13.83
C ARG A 2 -4.00 -33.28 12.52
N LYS A 3 -3.64 -34.53 12.17
CA LYS A 3 -2.93 -34.84 10.91
C LYS A 3 -3.66 -34.42 9.63
N MET A 4 -4.99 -34.32 9.66
CA MET A 4 -5.80 -33.93 8.50
C MET A 4 -5.90 -32.40 8.38
N GLU A 5 -5.90 -31.68 9.50
CA GLU A 5 -5.80 -30.22 9.53
C GLU A 5 -4.43 -29.74 9.02
N ASP A 6 -3.34 -30.39 9.47
CA ASP A 6 -1.98 -30.07 9.04
C ASP A 6 -1.77 -30.28 7.53
N LEU A 7 -2.35 -31.36 6.97
CA LEU A 7 -2.27 -31.66 5.54
C LEU A 7 -3.04 -30.64 4.70
N ASN A 8 -4.24 -30.25 5.15
CA ASN A 8 -5.03 -29.23 4.49
C ASN A 8 -4.35 -27.84 4.54
N GLU A 9 -3.69 -27.51 5.66
CA GLU A 9 -2.93 -26.26 5.78
C GLU A 9 -1.71 -26.24 4.85
N ALA A 10 -0.99 -27.35 4.73
CA ALA A 10 0.16 -27.46 3.83
C ALA A 10 -0.24 -27.32 2.35
N VAL A 11 -1.31 -27.99 1.92
CA VAL A 11 -1.83 -27.91 0.55
C VAL A 11 -2.36 -26.52 0.24
N PHE A 12 -3.10 -25.91 1.18
CA PHE A 12 -3.59 -24.54 1.03
C PHE A 12 -2.44 -23.53 0.94
N LYS A 13 -1.40 -23.67 1.78
CA LYS A 13 -0.21 -22.82 1.76
C LYS A 13 0.54 -22.96 0.43
N ALA A 14 0.77 -24.18 -0.06
CA ALA A 14 1.44 -24.41 -1.33
C ALA A 14 0.65 -23.83 -2.51
N THR A 15 -0.69 -23.94 -2.47
CA THR A 15 -1.58 -23.37 -3.48
C THR A 15 -1.56 -21.85 -3.46
N LEU A 16 -1.65 -21.23 -2.27
CA LEU A 16 -1.54 -19.78 -2.11
C LEU A 16 -0.17 -19.26 -2.54
N GLU A 17 0.92 -19.91 -2.14
CA GLU A 17 2.26 -19.52 -2.56
C GLU A 17 2.43 -19.63 -4.08
N SER A 18 1.85 -20.66 -4.71
CA SER A 18 1.85 -20.83 -6.17
C SER A 18 1.05 -19.72 -6.85
N ILE A 19 -0.16 -19.44 -6.39
CA ILE A 19 -1.01 -18.35 -6.89
C ILE A 19 -0.30 -17.00 -6.71
N HIS A 20 0.28 -16.74 -5.54
CA HIS A 20 1.05 -15.53 -5.28
C HIS A 20 2.31 -15.44 -6.13
N SER A 21 3.02 -16.54 -6.39
CA SER A 21 4.22 -16.52 -7.23
C SER A 21 3.89 -16.12 -8.68
N ILE A 22 2.69 -16.45 -9.15
CA ILE A 22 2.22 -16.14 -10.50
C ILE A 22 1.62 -14.72 -10.55
N LEU A 23 0.72 -14.40 -9.62
CA LEU A 23 -0.03 -13.14 -9.62
C LEU A 23 0.75 -11.97 -9.00
N ALA A 24 1.67 -12.27 -8.08
CA ALA A 24 2.25 -11.35 -7.12
C ALA A 24 3.70 -11.74 -6.74
N PRO A 25 4.60 -11.95 -7.72
CA PRO A 25 5.96 -12.46 -7.49
C PRO A 25 6.83 -11.55 -6.61
N ASP A 26 6.42 -10.30 -6.43
CA ASP A 26 7.11 -9.27 -5.63
C ASP A 26 6.52 -9.10 -4.22
N SER A 27 5.47 -9.87 -3.90
CA SER A 27 4.94 -9.95 -2.53
C SER A 27 6.02 -10.41 -1.57
N LEU A 28 6.03 -9.90 -0.34
CA LEU A 28 7.02 -10.29 0.68
C LEU A 28 7.02 -11.79 1.00
N LEU A 29 5.95 -12.50 0.66
CA LEU A 29 5.88 -13.96 0.75
C LEU A 29 6.88 -14.66 -0.18
N VAL A 30 7.03 -14.13 -1.39
CA VAL A 30 7.84 -14.71 -2.47
C VAL A 30 9.18 -13.97 -2.57
N SER A 31 9.15 -12.64 -2.51
CA SER A 31 10.32 -11.78 -2.71
C SER A 31 11.34 -11.85 -1.57
N TYR A 32 10.95 -12.27 -0.37
CA TYR A 32 11.89 -12.45 0.76
C TYR A 32 13.00 -13.44 0.41
N LYS A 33 12.74 -14.38 -0.52
CA LYS A 33 13.72 -15.36 -0.99
C LYS A 33 14.57 -14.87 -2.17
N LYS A 34 14.24 -13.72 -2.77
CA LYS A 34 15.00 -13.17 -3.90
C LYS A 34 16.22 -12.41 -3.35
N PRO A 35 17.39 -12.52 -4.00
CA PRO A 35 18.55 -11.73 -3.62
C PRO A 35 18.24 -10.24 -3.79
N ILE A 36 18.60 -9.45 -2.78
CA ILE A 36 18.52 -7.99 -2.81
C ILE A 36 19.95 -7.48 -3.03
N PRO A 37 20.17 -6.51 -3.93
CA PRO A 37 21.48 -5.87 -4.07
C PRO A 37 21.99 -5.33 -2.72
N GLU A 38 23.24 -5.63 -2.37
CA GLU A 38 23.78 -5.30 -1.04
C GLU A 38 23.79 -3.79 -0.76
N ASP A 39 23.99 -2.95 -1.77
CA ASP A 39 23.90 -1.49 -1.66
C ASP A 39 22.50 -1.02 -1.20
N GLN A 40 21.43 -1.60 -1.76
CA GLN A 40 20.05 -1.29 -1.37
C GLN A 40 19.74 -1.77 0.04
N LYS A 41 20.30 -2.92 0.42
CA LYS A 41 20.12 -3.52 1.75
C LYS A 41 20.86 -2.69 2.81
N GLU A 42 22.11 -2.30 2.57
CA GLU A 42 22.88 -1.43 3.45
C GLU A 42 22.20 -0.07 3.64
N ALA A 43 21.71 0.54 2.56
CA ALA A 43 20.95 1.78 2.65
C ALA A 43 19.68 1.64 3.51
N ALA A 44 18.94 0.53 3.35
CA ALA A 44 17.75 0.23 4.13
C ALA A 44 18.06 -0.04 5.62
N ILE A 45 19.18 -0.73 5.91
CA ILE A 45 19.67 -0.94 7.28
C ILE A 45 20.08 0.39 7.91
N SER A 46 20.79 1.24 7.17
CA SER A 46 21.16 2.58 7.64
C SER A 46 19.93 3.44 7.92
N LEU A 47 18.89 3.33 7.08
CA LEU A 47 17.62 4.00 7.30
C LEU A 47 16.94 3.51 8.59
N ALA A 48 16.94 2.20 8.84
CA ALA A 48 16.33 1.61 10.04
C ALA A 48 16.91 2.17 11.35
N LYS A 49 18.19 2.55 11.36
CA LYS A 49 18.85 3.17 12.54
C LYS A 49 18.26 4.54 12.93
N SER A 50 17.58 5.22 12.00
CA SER A 50 16.90 6.50 12.26
C SER A 50 15.47 6.34 12.79
N LEU A 51 14.96 5.11 12.81
CA LEU A 51 13.61 4.79 13.24
C LEU A 51 13.59 4.30 14.69
N LEU A 52 12.41 4.33 15.30
CA LEU A 52 12.20 3.87 16.67
C LEU A 52 11.27 2.66 16.69
N PRO A 53 11.47 1.72 17.62
CA PRO A 53 10.49 0.68 17.90
C PRO A 53 9.09 1.28 18.09
N GLY A 54 8.08 0.71 17.43
CA GLY A 54 6.71 1.20 17.40
C GLY A 54 6.39 2.08 16.20
N ASP A 55 7.39 2.42 15.38
CA ASP A 55 7.16 3.06 14.09
C ASP A 55 6.37 2.13 13.15
N ILE A 56 5.31 2.66 12.57
CA ILE A 56 4.43 2.00 11.62
C ILE A 56 4.94 2.31 10.22
N ILE A 57 5.30 1.28 9.47
CA ILE A 57 5.87 1.39 8.12
C ILE A 57 4.82 0.96 7.11
N MET A 58 4.31 1.90 6.33
CA MET A 58 3.45 1.63 5.18
C MET A 58 4.28 1.54 3.91
N THR A 59 3.96 0.58 3.04
CA THR A 59 4.78 0.28 1.86
C THR A 59 3.93 -0.04 0.62
N GLN A 60 4.59 0.04 -0.52
CA GLN A 60 4.12 -0.50 -1.79
C GLN A 60 4.81 -1.83 -2.07
N THR A 61 4.05 -2.81 -2.48
CA THR A 61 4.60 -3.97 -3.17
C THR A 61 4.88 -3.59 -4.62
N PRO A 62 6.10 -3.80 -5.13
CA PRO A 62 6.43 -3.58 -6.53
C PRO A 62 5.56 -4.44 -7.47
N GLY A 63 5.49 -4.04 -8.73
CA GLY A 63 4.82 -4.83 -9.77
C GLY A 63 3.43 -4.34 -10.17
N ARG A 64 2.98 -4.81 -11.34
CA ARG A 64 1.78 -4.32 -12.03
C ARG A 64 0.48 -4.76 -11.34
N ALA A 65 0.44 -5.98 -10.80
CA ALA A 65 -0.73 -6.51 -10.11
C ALA A 65 -1.09 -5.65 -8.89
N TYR A 66 -0.14 -5.44 -7.97
CA TYR A 66 -0.37 -4.60 -6.80
C TYR A 66 -0.67 -3.14 -7.16
N THR A 67 -0.03 -2.59 -8.21
CA THR A 67 -0.36 -1.25 -8.71
C THR A 67 -1.82 -1.15 -9.13
N SER A 68 -2.35 -2.16 -9.81
CA SER A 68 -3.75 -2.21 -10.22
C SER A 68 -4.69 -2.33 -9.02
N LEU A 69 -4.39 -3.22 -8.06
CA LEU A 69 -5.17 -3.40 -6.84
C LEU A 69 -5.25 -2.12 -6.00
N ARG A 70 -4.11 -1.44 -5.83
CA ARG A 70 -4.00 -0.13 -5.17
C ARG A 70 -4.86 0.93 -5.87
N THR A 71 -4.76 1.01 -7.19
CA THR A 71 -5.53 1.96 -8.00
C THR A 71 -7.03 1.72 -7.86
N MET A 72 -7.49 0.47 -7.90
CA MET A 72 -8.91 0.14 -7.78
C MET A 72 -9.46 0.59 -6.43
N ALA A 73 -8.73 0.31 -5.35
CA ALA A 73 -9.10 0.64 -3.97
C ALA A 73 -8.80 2.10 -3.57
N TYR A 74 -8.31 2.95 -4.49
CA TYR A 74 -7.87 4.31 -4.18
C TYR A 74 -6.88 4.39 -3.01
N SER A 75 -6.04 3.36 -2.85
CA SER A 75 -5.02 3.29 -1.82
C SER A 75 -3.63 3.49 -2.43
N TYR A 76 -2.79 4.32 -1.81
CA TYR A 76 -1.41 4.50 -2.27
C TYR A 76 -0.46 3.41 -1.72
N PHE A 77 -0.80 2.80 -0.60
CA PHE A 77 -0.06 1.69 -0.01
C PHE A 77 -0.86 0.40 -0.18
N ASP A 78 -0.19 -0.75 -0.09
CA ASP A 78 -0.86 -2.07 -0.07
C ASP A 78 -0.46 -2.92 1.13
N HIS A 79 0.48 -2.44 1.95
CA HIS A 79 0.92 -3.17 3.11
C HIS A 79 1.38 -2.25 4.24
N VAL A 80 1.32 -2.76 5.46
CA VAL A 80 1.76 -2.09 6.68
C VAL A 80 2.44 -3.10 7.60
N ALA A 81 3.50 -2.66 8.27
CA ALA A 81 4.22 -3.40 9.29
C ALA A 81 4.58 -2.47 10.46
N VAL A 82 5.01 -3.04 11.58
CA VAL A 82 5.49 -2.26 12.73
C VAL A 82 6.93 -2.64 13.05
N LEU A 83 7.80 -1.66 13.21
CA LEU A 83 9.17 -1.86 13.65
C LEU A 83 9.16 -2.31 15.13
N VAL A 84 9.69 -3.49 15.43
CA VAL A 84 9.70 -4.04 16.80
C VAL A 84 11.00 -3.70 17.53
N ASP A 85 12.08 -3.62 16.77
CA ASP A 85 13.44 -3.22 17.15
C ASP A 85 14.16 -2.67 15.90
N SER A 86 15.45 -2.31 15.99
CA SER A 86 16.20 -1.75 14.85
C SER A 86 16.34 -2.70 13.65
N GLU A 87 16.21 -4.01 13.86
CA GLU A 87 16.51 -5.04 12.88
C GLU A 87 15.27 -5.76 12.35
N THR A 88 14.16 -5.74 13.09
CA THR A 88 12.97 -6.53 12.76
C THR A 88 11.68 -5.72 12.76
N CYS A 89 10.83 -6.06 11.80
CA CYS A 89 9.46 -5.61 11.71
C CYS A 89 8.50 -6.79 11.93
N LEU A 90 7.42 -6.54 12.66
CA LEU A 90 6.27 -7.43 12.69
C LEU A 90 5.47 -7.25 11.40
N GLN A 91 5.45 -8.30 10.58
CA GLN A 91 4.59 -8.40 9.42
C GLN A 91 3.29 -9.09 9.80
N VAL A 92 2.16 -8.43 9.63
CA VAL A 92 0.84 -9.08 9.63
C VAL A 92 0.49 -9.43 8.18
N GLY A 93 0.79 -10.66 7.77
CA GLY A 93 0.57 -11.13 6.40
C GLY A 93 0.33 -12.63 6.34
N PRO A 94 -0.06 -13.17 5.17
CA PRO A 94 -0.25 -14.60 5.04
C PRO A 94 1.08 -15.35 5.25
N PRO A 95 1.04 -16.63 5.68
CA PRO A 95 -0.12 -17.29 6.29
C PRO A 95 -0.35 -16.87 7.75
N ARG A 96 0.67 -16.27 8.39
CA ARG A 96 0.68 -15.93 9.82
C ARG A 96 1.48 -14.66 10.05
N VAL A 97 1.16 -13.97 11.12
CA VAL A 97 1.95 -12.85 11.63
C VAL A 97 3.34 -13.33 12.04
N ARG A 98 4.38 -12.63 11.62
CA ARG A 98 5.78 -13.03 11.86
C ARG A 98 6.72 -11.84 11.89
N LEU A 99 7.87 -12.03 12.55
CA LEU A 99 8.99 -11.10 12.47
C LEU A 99 9.77 -11.32 11.16
N ILE A 100 10.11 -10.22 10.49
CA ILE A 100 10.92 -10.18 9.27
C ILE A 100 11.97 -9.07 9.42
N PRO A 101 13.18 -9.24 8.88
CA PRO A 101 14.16 -8.17 8.82
C PRO A 101 13.59 -6.85 8.27
N SER A 102 13.82 -5.76 8.98
CA SER A 102 13.25 -4.43 8.74
C SER A 102 13.61 -3.89 7.35
N TYR A 103 14.81 -4.20 6.86
CA TYR A 103 15.31 -3.73 5.57
C TYR A 103 14.37 -4.11 4.40
N HIS A 104 13.62 -5.22 4.50
CA HIS A 104 12.66 -5.62 3.46
C HIS A 104 11.53 -4.62 3.25
N PHE A 105 11.15 -3.85 4.27
CA PHE A 105 10.12 -2.82 4.19
C PHE A 105 10.68 -1.46 3.81
N LEU A 106 11.98 -1.26 4.04
CA LEU A 106 12.67 0.02 3.88
C LEU A 106 13.40 0.15 2.54
N LEU A 107 13.30 -0.84 1.66
CA LEU A 107 13.83 -0.75 0.30
C LEU A 107 13.20 0.42 -0.48
N PHE A 108 14.01 1.13 -1.25
CA PHE A 108 13.56 2.26 -2.07
C PHE A 108 12.43 1.88 -3.03
N SER A 109 12.51 0.69 -3.65
CA SER A 109 11.49 0.17 -4.57
C SER A 109 10.10 0.03 -3.93
N ARG A 110 10.03 -0.04 -2.60
CA ARG A 110 8.78 -0.14 -1.84
C ARG A 110 8.22 1.19 -1.36
N LYS A 111 8.93 2.30 -1.57
CA LYS A 111 8.50 3.66 -1.20
C LYS A 111 7.93 3.73 0.22
N PRO A 112 8.74 3.39 1.25
CA PRO A 112 8.29 3.37 2.63
C PRO A 112 7.77 4.75 3.05
N PHE A 113 6.73 4.73 3.87
CA PHE A 113 6.22 5.90 4.56
C PHE A 113 6.00 5.52 6.02
N VAL A 114 6.58 6.32 6.92
CA VAL A 114 6.67 5.96 8.33
C VAL A 114 5.83 6.91 9.17
N LEU A 115 5.00 6.31 10.01
CA LEU A 115 4.19 6.97 11.02
C LEU A 115 4.66 6.55 12.40
N ARG A 116 4.58 7.45 13.37
CA ARG A 116 4.98 7.21 14.75
C ARG A 116 3.79 7.37 15.67
N VAL A 117 3.69 6.42 16.59
CA VAL A 117 2.75 6.46 17.71
C VAL A 117 3.31 7.39 18.79
N LYS A 118 2.44 8.15 19.46
CA LYS A 118 2.85 9.08 20.53
C LYS A 118 3.60 8.38 21.65
N ASP A 119 4.60 9.07 22.20
CA ASP A 119 5.51 8.52 23.21
C ASP A 119 4.78 7.95 24.43
N ASN A 120 3.69 8.58 24.86
CA ASN A 120 2.92 8.18 26.05
C ASN A 120 2.19 6.83 25.90
N ILE A 121 1.90 6.39 24.68
CA ILE A 121 1.20 5.11 24.42
C ILE A 121 2.07 4.08 23.70
N ARG A 122 3.28 4.46 23.28
CA ARG A 122 4.18 3.62 22.46
C ARG A 122 4.57 2.31 23.14
N ALA A 123 4.84 2.32 24.44
CA ALA A 123 5.24 1.12 25.16
C ALA A 123 4.13 0.06 25.17
N GLN A 124 2.90 0.47 25.51
CA GLN A 124 1.73 -0.41 25.50
C GLN A 124 1.37 -0.86 24.08
N PHE A 125 1.48 0.02 23.08
CA PHE A 125 1.31 -0.34 21.68
C PHE A 125 2.30 -1.44 21.26
N LEU A 126 3.57 -1.31 21.59
CA LEU A 126 4.60 -2.31 21.28
C LEU A 126 4.34 -3.67 21.95
N GLU A 127 3.88 -3.66 23.21
CA GLU A 127 3.47 -4.88 23.91
C GLU A 127 2.32 -5.58 23.16
N ASN A 128 1.28 -4.82 22.82
CA ASN A 128 0.14 -5.33 22.04
C ASN A 128 0.59 -5.86 20.68
N ILE A 129 1.49 -5.17 19.98
CA ILE A 129 2.05 -5.60 18.69
C ILE A 129 2.80 -6.93 18.86
N ARG A 130 3.66 -7.08 19.86
CA ARG A 130 4.39 -8.33 20.10
C ARG A 130 3.46 -9.52 20.37
N SER A 131 2.33 -9.28 21.02
CA SER A 131 1.31 -10.33 21.28
C SER A 131 0.65 -10.89 20.01
N LEU A 132 0.76 -10.18 18.87
CA LEU A 132 0.23 -10.63 17.59
C LEU A 132 1.10 -11.70 16.91
N ASN A 133 2.35 -11.89 17.36
CA ASN A 133 3.27 -12.81 16.71
C ASN A 133 2.69 -14.24 16.63
N ASN A 134 2.89 -14.90 15.49
CA ASN A 134 2.39 -16.24 15.19
C ASN A 134 0.85 -16.41 15.12
N GLN A 135 0.08 -15.32 15.21
CA GLN A 135 -1.37 -15.38 14.95
C GLN A 135 -1.66 -15.68 13.48
N LYS A 136 -2.77 -16.37 13.20
CA LYS A 136 -3.18 -16.71 11.84
C LYS A 136 -3.64 -15.46 11.10
N TYR A 137 -3.28 -15.35 9.82
CA TYR A 137 -3.75 -14.27 8.97
C TYR A 137 -5.04 -14.67 8.25
N GLU A 138 -6.05 -13.79 8.28
CA GLU A 138 -7.35 -14.04 7.64
C GLU A 138 -7.38 -13.50 6.21
N SER A 139 -6.81 -14.26 5.28
CA SER A 139 -6.73 -13.88 3.85
C SER A 139 -8.10 -13.58 3.24
N THR A 140 -9.13 -14.36 3.58
CA THR A 140 -10.50 -14.15 3.10
C THR A 140 -11.03 -12.80 3.54
N LYS A 141 -10.83 -12.42 4.81
CA LYS A 141 -11.23 -11.11 5.32
C LYS A 141 -10.46 -9.99 4.62
N ALA A 142 -9.16 -10.16 4.38
CA ALA A 142 -8.35 -9.17 3.68
C ALA A 142 -8.87 -8.91 2.25
N LEU A 143 -9.21 -9.98 1.52
CA LEU A 143 -9.79 -9.89 0.18
C LEU A 143 -11.17 -9.22 0.20
N THR A 144 -12.05 -9.62 1.12
CA THR A 144 -13.38 -9.02 1.27
C THR A 144 -13.30 -7.53 1.62
N THR A 145 -12.39 -7.17 2.54
CA THR A 145 -12.16 -5.77 2.93
C THR A 145 -11.67 -4.95 1.74
N TRP A 146 -10.71 -5.47 0.97
CA TRP A 146 -10.25 -4.82 -0.26
C TRP A 146 -11.39 -4.64 -1.26
N LEU A 147 -12.20 -5.68 -1.50
CA LEU A 147 -13.33 -5.60 -2.43
C LEU A 147 -14.36 -4.56 -1.98
N TYR A 148 -14.69 -4.51 -0.69
CA TYR A 148 -15.65 -3.55 -0.16
C TYR A 148 -15.12 -2.13 -0.24
N LEU A 149 -13.81 -1.93 -0.02
CA LEU A 149 -13.17 -0.64 -0.23
C LEU A 149 -13.24 -0.21 -1.71
N VAL A 150 -13.02 -1.13 -2.66
CA VAL A 150 -13.20 -0.86 -4.09
C VAL A 150 -14.65 -0.47 -4.38
N LEU A 151 -15.62 -1.24 -3.87
CA LEU A 151 -17.04 -0.98 -4.09
C LEU A 151 -17.47 0.39 -3.54
N TYR A 152 -17.00 0.72 -2.34
CA TYR A 152 -17.24 2.02 -1.72
C TYR A 152 -16.60 3.16 -2.51
N GLU A 153 -15.31 3.08 -2.85
CA GLU A 153 -14.62 4.19 -3.51
C GLU A 153 -15.02 4.38 -4.97
N ARG A 154 -15.45 3.32 -5.66
CA ARG A 154 -15.83 3.37 -7.08
C ARG A 154 -17.32 3.60 -7.30
N PHE A 155 -18.16 2.99 -6.47
CA PHE A 155 -19.60 2.97 -6.67
C PHE A 155 -20.39 3.57 -5.51
N ARG A 156 -19.73 3.99 -4.42
CA ARG A 156 -20.36 4.50 -3.19
C ARG A 156 -21.34 3.50 -2.56
N ILE A 157 -21.09 2.21 -2.78
CA ILE A 157 -21.85 1.12 -2.17
C ILE A 157 -21.24 0.82 -0.81
N THR A 158 -22.05 0.94 0.24
CA THR A 158 -21.62 0.65 1.62
C THR A 158 -21.97 -0.79 1.96
N LEU A 159 -20.94 -1.62 2.12
CA LEU A 159 -21.06 -2.99 2.64
C LEU A 159 -20.19 -3.10 3.88
N LYS A 160 -20.73 -3.68 4.96
CA LYS A 160 -19.99 -3.88 6.20
C LYS A 160 -19.40 -5.27 6.24
N VAL A 161 -18.09 -5.36 6.40
CA VAL A 161 -17.41 -6.61 6.71
C VAL A 161 -17.89 -7.08 8.08
N PRO A 162 -18.30 -8.35 8.24
CA PRO A 162 -18.63 -8.89 9.55
C PRO A 162 -17.49 -8.63 10.55
N SER A 163 -17.84 -8.19 11.77
CA SER A 163 -16.84 -7.71 12.73
C SER A 163 -15.99 -8.83 13.35
N GLU A 164 -16.33 -10.08 13.07
CA GLU A 164 -15.72 -11.25 13.69
C GLU A 164 -14.30 -11.48 13.16
N ASP A 165 -13.37 -11.56 14.11
CA ASP A 165 -11.92 -11.75 14.00
C ASP A 165 -11.08 -10.63 13.33
N ARG A 166 -10.17 -10.03 14.11
CA ARG A 166 -9.32 -8.88 13.75
C ARG A 166 -7.93 -9.30 13.26
N ARG A 167 -7.85 -9.95 12.11
CA ARG A 167 -6.61 -10.65 11.67
C ARG A 167 -6.14 -10.28 10.28
N ILE A 168 -6.33 -9.03 9.88
CA ILE A 168 -5.71 -8.44 8.69
C ILE A 168 -4.75 -7.33 9.12
N CYS A 169 -3.80 -6.98 8.26
CA CYS A 169 -2.71 -6.06 8.62
C CYS A 169 -3.14 -4.75 9.26
N THR A 170 -4.13 -4.08 8.66
CA THR A 170 -4.66 -2.79 9.11
C THR A 170 -5.42 -2.91 10.43
N ASP A 171 -6.36 -3.86 10.53
CA ASP A 171 -7.16 -4.09 11.73
C ASP A 171 -6.29 -4.47 12.92
N SER A 172 -5.35 -5.40 12.75
CA SER A 172 -4.52 -5.90 13.85
C SER A 172 -3.61 -4.81 14.39
N ILE A 173 -2.95 -4.04 13.51
CA ILE A 173 -2.05 -2.95 13.93
C ILE A 173 -2.83 -1.82 14.59
N LEU A 174 -3.92 -1.32 13.99
CA LEU A 174 -4.68 -0.24 14.63
C LEU A 174 -5.37 -0.69 15.91
N SER A 175 -5.83 -1.95 15.98
CA SER A 175 -6.41 -2.48 17.22
C SER A 175 -5.40 -2.67 18.35
N ALA A 176 -4.10 -2.66 18.06
CA ALA A 176 -3.05 -2.67 19.07
C ALA A 176 -2.86 -1.29 19.74
N LEU A 177 -3.44 -0.21 19.20
CA LEU A 177 -3.46 1.09 19.88
C LEU A 177 -4.38 1.00 21.12
N PRO A 178 -3.90 1.40 22.31
CA PRO A 178 -4.67 1.24 23.54
C PRO A 178 -5.97 2.05 23.57
N ASN A 179 -6.01 3.16 22.84
CA ASN A 179 -7.16 4.06 22.72
C ASN A 179 -7.93 3.89 21.40
N ILE A 180 -7.79 2.76 20.70
CA ILE A 180 -8.42 2.57 19.38
C ILE A 180 -9.95 2.72 19.41
N GLN A 181 -10.60 2.34 20.50
CA GLN A 181 -12.06 2.42 20.60
C GLN A 181 -12.53 3.88 20.61
N GLU A 182 -11.88 4.73 21.42
CA GLU A 182 -12.13 6.18 21.45
C GLU A 182 -11.86 6.82 20.08
N ILE A 183 -10.77 6.41 19.42
CA ILE A 183 -10.41 6.88 18.07
C ILE A 183 -11.51 6.52 17.06
N ARG A 184 -12.02 5.28 17.09
CA ARG A 184 -13.09 4.81 16.20
C ARG A 184 -14.37 5.58 16.40
N GLU A 185 -14.75 5.86 17.64
CA GLU A 185 -15.95 6.62 17.97
C GLU A 185 -15.81 8.07 17.50
N LYS A 186 -14.70 8.72 17.89
CA LYS A 186 -14.41 10.13 17.59
C LYS A 186 -14.30 10.43 16.10
N TYR A 187 -13.79 9.49 15.31
CA TYR A 187 -13.51 9.68 13.87
C TYR A 187 -14.29 8.70 12.98
N SER A 188 -15.41 8.17 13.47
CA SER A 188 -16.22 7.16 12.77
C SER A 188 -16.67 7.59 11.37
N ASP A 189 -16.94 8.88 11.18
CA ASP A 189 -17.40 9.48 9.92
C ASP A 189 -16.33 9.50 8.82
N CYS A 190 -15.07 9.65 9.20
CA CYS A 190 -13.96 9.81 8.27
C CYS A 190 -13.12 8.55 8.08
N LEU A 191 -13.11 7.64 9.06
CA LEU A 191 -12.45 6.34 8.95
C LEU A 191 -13.24 5.38 8.05
N ASP A 192 -12.52 4.62 7.25
CA ASP A 192 -13.07 3.49 6.49
C ASP A 192 -13.63 2.43 7.42
N PHE A 193 -13.10 2.30 8.65
CA PHE A 193 -13.71 1.48 9.69
C PHE A 193 -15.20 1.77 9.92
N GLY A 194 -15.61 3.04 10.04
CA GLY A 194 -17.01 3.38 10.25
C GLY A 194 -17.89 3.09 9.03
N LYS A 195 -17.30 3.11 7.82
CA LYS A 195 -17.99 2.92 6.55
C LYS A 195 -18.15 1.44 6.22
N ILE A 196 -17.07 0.67 6.28
CA ILE A 196 -17.02 -0.72 5.82
C ILE A 196 -16.76 -1.74 6.94
N GLY A 197 -16.67 -1.31 8.20
CA GLY A 197 -16.51 -2.21 9.35
C GLY A 197 -15.09 -2.77 9.56
N SER A 198 -14.11 -2.28 8.80
CA SER A 198 -12.71 -2.69 8.89
C SER A 198 -11.79 -1.54 8.48
N HIS A 199 -10.61 -1.47 9.08
CA HIS A 199 -9.64 -0.44 8.77
C HIS A 199 -8.98 -0.67 7.42
N SER A 200 -8.75 0.42 6.70
CA SER A 200 -7.91 0.43 5.49
C SER A 200 -6.56 1.09 5.75
N LEU A 201 -5.66 1.06 4.76
CA LEU A 201 -4.41 1.84 4.82
C LEU A 201 -4.66 3.35 4.77
N ASN A 202 -5.80 3.80 4.25
CA ASN A 202 -6.17 5.20 4.26
C ASN A 202 -6.47 5.69 5.68
N ASP A 203 -6.92 4.81 6.59
CA ASP A 203 -7.20 5.19 7.97
C ASP A 203 -5.95 5.70 8.68
N PHE A 204 -4.79 5.09 8.44
CA PHE A 204 -3.50 5.59 8.96
C PHE A 204 -3.22 7.04 8.53
N LEU A 205 -3.56 7.37 7.28
CA LEU A 205 -3.40 8.72 6.73
C LEU A 205 -4.42 9.71 7.30
N VAL A 206 -5.64 9.25 7.59
CA VAL A 206 -6.64 10.06 8.28
C VAL A 206 -6.19 10.32 9.73
N LEU A 207 -5.69 9.30 10.43
CA LEU A 207 -5.21 9.41 11.80
C LEU A 207 -3.99 10.34 11.92
N GLU A 208 -3.09 10.32 10.94
CA GLU A 208 -2.02 11.30 10.81
C GLU A 208 -2.57 12.73 10.69
N GLN A 209 -3.51 12.99 9.77
CA GLN A 209 -4.14 14.30 9.61
C GLN A 209 -4.87 14.80 10.86
N LYS A 210 -5.39 13.88 11.67
CA LYS A 210 -6.07 14.19 12.94
C LYS A 210 -5.09 14.34 14.11
N GLY A 211 -3.78 14.25 13.88
CA GLY A 211 -2.75 14.38 14.91
C GLY A 211 -2.74 13.23 15.92
N VAL A 212 -3.24 12.06 15.52
CA VAL A 212 -3.19 10.82 16.31
C VAL A 212 -1.86 10.11 16.11
N LEU A 213 -1.32 10.15 14.88
CA LEU A 213 -0.02 9.62 14.50
C LEU A 213 0.85 10.75 13.94
N ASP A 214 2.15 10.68 14.18
CA ASP A 214 3.11 11.67 13.68
C ASP A 214 3.86 11.14 12.45
N VAL A 215 4.13 11.98 11.46
CA VAL A 215 4.96 11.57 10.30
C VAL A 215 6.42 11.56 10.69
N VAL A 216 7.11 10.45 10.43
CA VAL A 216 8.57 10.38 10.53
C VAL A 216 9.15 10.76 9.17
N LYS A 217 9.91 11.87 9.14
CA LYS A 217 10.61 12.30 7.93
C LYS A 217 11.78 11.35 7.66
N LEU A 218 11.83 10.82 6.46
CA LEU A 218 12.93 9.97 6.01
C LEU A 218 13.94 10.83 5.24
N PRO A 219 15.21 10.42 5.10
CA PRO A 219 16.12 11.08 4.17
C PRO A 219 15.63 10.94 2.71
N PHE A 220 16.05 11.85 1.83
CA PHE A 220 15.89 11.66 0.39
C PHE A 220 16.56 10.32 -0.03
N PRO A 221 16.01 9.56 -1.00
CA PRO A 221 14.82 9.82 -1.84
C PRO A 221 13.49 9.29 -1.27
N PHE A 222 13.44 8.94 0.02
CA PHE A 222 12.27 8.30 0.63
C PHE A 222 11.13 9.28 0.98
N ASN A 223 11.41 10.58 0.97
CA ASN A 223 10.38 11.59 1.20
C ASN A 223 9.42 11.70 0.03
N LEU A 224 8.14 11.41 0.29
CA LEU A 224 7.04 11.73 -0.61
C LEU A 224 6.70 13.24 -0.62
N SER A 225 7.39 14.07 0.17
CA SER A 225 6.83 15.32 0.70
C SER A 225 7.66 16.61 0.53
N ASP A 226 8.63 16.70 -0.39
CA ASP A 226 9.53 17.87 -0.37
C ASP A 226 8.99 19.18 -0.98
N SER A 227 7.83 19.25 -1.66
CA SER A 227 7.39 20.55 -2.22
C SER A 227 5.89 20.83 -2.40
N SER A 228 5.01 19.83 -2.47
CA SER A 228 3.59 20.07 -2.81
C SER A 228 2.59 19.89 -1.66
N ILE A 229 3.01 19.44 -0.47
CA ILE A 229 2.10 19.07 0.64
C ILE A 229 1.68 20.28 1.49
N LYS A 230 2.30 21.46 1.33
CA LYS A 230 2.00 22.64 2.17
C LYS A 230 0.54 23.13 2.11
N LYS A 231 -0.32 22.60 1.21
CA LYS A 231 -1.75 22.92 1.14
C LYS A 231 -2.71 21.72 1.10
N ASP A 232 -2.22 20.50 0.83
CA ASP A 232 -3.06 19.32 0.64
C ASP A 232 -2.77 18.27 1.72
N SER A 233 -3.81 17.61 2.24
CA SER A 233 -3.64 16.51 3.20
C SER A 233 -2.94 15.30 2.56
N TYR A 234 -2.20 14.51 3.33
CA TYR A 234 -1.46 13.38 2.79
C TYR A 234 -2.38 12.35 2.10
N ALA A 235 -3.60 12.14 2.60
CA ALA A 235 -4.60 11.31 1.94
C ALA A 235 -4.99 11.89 0.57
N ALA A 236 -5.09 13.22 0.45
CA ALA A 236 -5.35 13.86 -0.85
C ALA A 236 -4.16 13.65 -1.81
N VAL A 237 -2.92 13.76 -1.32
CA VAL A 237 -1.72 13.51 -2.12
C VAL A 237 -1.64 12.04 -2.55
N ALA A 238 -1.83 11.10 -1.62
CA ALA A 238 -1.90 9.67 -1.88
C ALA A 238 -2.96 9.32 -2.94
N ARG A 239 -4.17 9.91 -2.84
CA ARG A 239 -5.23 9.74 -3.84
C ARG A 239 -4.84 10.35 -5.20
N LYS A 240 -4.22 11.53 -5.22
CA LYS A 240 -3.71 12.15 -6.46
C LYS A 240 -2.64 11.28 -7.11
N MET A 241 -1.70 10.73 -6.33
CA MET A 241 -0.65 9.84 -6.81
C MET A 241 -1.21 8.49 -7.28
N ALA A 242 -2.15 7.89 -6.57
CA ALA A 242 -2.82 6.66 -6.99
C ALA A 242 -3.57 6.88 -8.32
N LYS A 243 -4.25 8.03 -8.47
CA LYS A 243 -4.87 8.40 -9.74
C LYS A 243 -3.84 8.60 -10.85
N LYS A 244 -2.72 9.26 -10.56
CA LYS A 244 -1.61 9.46 -11.51
C LYS A 244 -1.05 8.10 -11.97
N GLN A 245 -0.74 7.20 -11.04
CA GLN A 245 -0.26 5.84 -11.33
C GLN A 245 -1.27 5.02 -12.15
N GLY A 246 -2.56 5.14 -11.85
CA GLY A 246 -3.62 4.48 -12.62
C GLY A 246 -3.67 4.96 -14.06
N ILE A 247 -3.48 6.28 -14.28
CA ILE A 247 -3.39 6.84 -15.62
C ILE A 247 -2.09 6.39 -16.31
N GLU A 248 -0.95 6.46 -15.64
CA GLU A 248 0.33 5.97 -16.17
C GLU A 248 0.23 4.51 -16.64
N HIS A 249 -0.33 3.64 -15.80
CA HIS A 249 -0.57 2.25 -16.15
C HIS A 249 -1.51 2.11 -17.35
N THR A 250 -2.55 2.95 -17.43
CA THR A 250 -3.45 2.94 -18.58
C THR A 250 -2.70 3.34 -19.85
N VAL A 251 -1.92 4.43 -19.83
CA VAL A 251 -1.11 4.93 -20.94
C VAL A 251 -0.10 3.89 -21.43
N LEU A 252 0.66 3.26 -20.51
CA LEU A 252 1.64 2.23 -20.86
C LEU A 252 1.00 0.98 -21.49
N ASN A 253 -0.29 0.73 -21.23
CA ASN A 253 -1.01 -0.43 -21.76
C ASN A 253 -1.87 -0.12 -22.98
N ILE A 254 -1.87 1.12 -23.49
CA ILE A 254 -2.55 1.47 -24.73
C ILE A 254 -1.86 0.73 -25.89
N ARG A 255 -2.65 -0.06 -26.64
CA ARG A 255 -2.17 -0.86 -27.78
C ARG A 255 -2.48 -0.23 -29.14
N ASP A 256 -3.52 0.59 -29.22
CA ASP A 256 -4.02 1.14 -30.47
C ASP A 256 -4.69 2.51 -30.28
N ALA A 257 -4.94 3.19 -31.39
CA ALA A 257 -5.58 4.51 -31.42
C ALA A 257 -7.02 4.50 -30.91
N ALA A 258 -7.75 3.38 -31.05
CA ALA A 258 -9.12 3.26 -30.55
C ALA A 258 -9.15 3.26 -29.01
N SER A 259 -8.17 2.61 -28.38
CA SER A 259 -7.95 2.59 -26.93
C SER A 259 -7.60 3.99 -26.41
N VAL A 260 -6.78 4.75 -27.14
CA VAL A 260 -6.51 6.17 -26.85
C VAL A 260 -7.78 7.00 -26.90
N ALA A 261 -8.54 6.87 -27.97
CA ALA A 261 -9.78 7.61 -28.14
C ALA A 261 -10.75 7.28 -27.00
N LYS A 262 -10.99 6.00 -26.71
CA LYS A 262 -11.86 5.56 -25.62
C LYS A 262 -11.41 6.11 -24.26
N PHE A 263 -10.11 6.07 -23.97
CA PHE A 263 -9.57 6.65 -22.73
C PHE A 263 -9.76 8.17 -22.68
N ALA A 264 -9.38 8.90 -23.73
CA ALA A 264 -9.52 10.35 -23.80
C ALA A 264 -10.98 10.79 -23.69
N TRP A 265 -11.92 10.04 -24.27
CA TRP A 265 -13.36 10.27 -24.15
C TRP A 265 -13.91 9.94 -22.76
N SER A 266 -13.30 9.02 -22.00
CA SER A 266 -13.69 8.69 -20.62
C SER A 266 -13.31 9.78 -19.59
N LEU A 267 -12.41 10.70 -19.95
CA LEU A 267 -11.99 11.78 -19.07
C LEU A 267 -13.09 12.84 -18.99
N LYS A 268 -13.86 12.84 -17.89
CA LYS A 268 -14.97 13.77 -17.62
C LYS A 268 -14.61 15.28 -17.68
N LYS A 269 -13.33 15.66 -17.66
CA LYS A 269 -12.89 17.06 -17.72
C LYS A 269 -12.31 17.40 -19.10
N THR A 270 -13.06 18.20 -19.86
CA THR A 270 -12.73 18.65 -21.22
C THR A 270 -11.38 19.36 -21.33
N LYS A 271 -10.99 20.13 -20.30
CA LYS A 271 -9.74 20.93 -20.31
C LYS A 271 -8.48 20.12 -20.58
N TYR A 272 -8.43 18.87 -20.12
CA TYR A 272 -7.23 18.04 -20.25
C TYR A 272 -7.32 16.99 -21.35
N ARG A 273 -8.50 16.79 -21.96
CA ARG A 273 -8.72 15.74 -22.97
C ARG A 273 -7.75 15.85 -24.15
N ARG A 274 -7.46 17.08 -24.61
CA ARG A 274 -6.49 17.34 -25.69
C ARG A 274 -5.06 16.99 -25.29
N VAL A 275 -4.68 17.36 -24.08
CA VAL A 275 -3.36 17.08 -23.51
C VAL A 275 -3.13 15.58 -23.34
N TYR A 276 -4.08 14.88 -22.70
CA TYR A 276 -4.01 13.43 -22.52
C TYR A 276 -4.05 12.70 -23.87
N GLY A 277 -4.84 13.19 -24.84
CA GLY A 277 -4.86 12.68 -26.20
C GLY A 277 -3.50 12.79 -26.90
N LEU A 278 -2.84 13.96 -26.78
CA LEU A 278 -1.50 14.18 -27.33
C LEU A 278 -0.46 13.28 -26.66
N LEU A 279 -0.47 13.16 -25.34
CA LEU A 279 0.45 12.27 -24.60
C LEU A 279 0.26 10.80 -24.98
N CYS A 280 -0.97 10.37 -25.18
CA CYS A 280 -1.27 9.02 -25.64
C CYS A 280 -0.85 8.80 -27.10
N ALA A 281 -0.98 9.80 -27.97
CA ALA A 281 -0.49 9.74 -29.35
C ALA A 281 1.05 9.66 -29.41
N ILE A 282 1.74 10.45 -28.58
CA ILE A 282 3.19 10.38 -28.40
C ILE A 282 3.59 8.99 -27.91
N ALA A 283 2.89 8.45 -26.89
CA ALA A 283 3.15 7.12 -26.37
C ALA A 283 2.96 6.02 -27.42
N LEU A 284 1.90 6.10 -28.24
CA LEU A 284 1.70 5.19 -29.37
C LEU A 284 2.81 5.28 -30.41
N TYR A 285 3.24 6.50 -30.76
CA TYR A 285 4.31 6.72 -31.73
C TYR A 285 5.63 6.16 -31.23
N MET A 286 6.00 6.46 -29.98
CA MET A 286 7.22 5.93 -29.36
C MET A 286 7.20 4.41 -29.22
N ARG A 287 6.03 3.81 -28.96
CA ARG A 287 5.88 2.35 -28.94
C ARG A 287 6.05 1.73 -30.32
N LYS A 288 5.61 2.39 -31.40
CA LYS A 288 5.90 1.97 -32.78
C LYS A 288 7.40 2.06 -33.11
N MET A 289 8.13 2.93 -32.42
CA MET A 289 9.59 3.02 -32.50
C MET A 289 10.31 2.05 -31.55
N GLU A 290 9.58 1.10 -30.96
CA GLU A 290 10.11 0.08 -30.03
C GLU A 290 10.83 0.66 -28.79
N VAL A 291 10.50 1.90 -28.40
CA VAL A 291 11.08 2.52 -27.20
C VAL A 291 10.71 1.68 -25.96
N PRO A 292 11.69 1.27 -25.14
CA PRO A 292 11.44 0.54 -23.91
C PRO A 292 10.45 1.26 -22.98
N GLY A 293 9.53 0.51 -22.37
CA GLY A 293 8.43 1.10 -21.59
C GLY A 293 8.86 1.97 -20.39
N ASN A 294 10.06 1.72 -19.84
CA ASN A 294 10.68 2.53 -18.79
C ASN A 294 11.21 3.88 -19.30
N GLU A 295 11.77 3.94 -20.51
CA GLU A 295 12.23 5.19 -21.15
C GLU A 295 11.04 6.04 -21.58
N LEU A 296 10.01 5.39 -22.15
CA LEU A 296 8.73 6.02 -22.44
C LEU A 296 8.14 6.67 -21.18
N PHE A 297 8.20 5.98 -20.05
CA PHE A 297 7.76 6.51 -18.77
C PHE A 297 8.57 7.73 -18.33
N GLN A 298 9.91 7.68 -18.40
CA GLN A 298 10.76 8.82 -18.02
C GLN A 298 10.42 10.06 -18.88
N ILE A 299 10.28 9.89 -20.19
CA ILE A 299 9.95 10.97 -21.12
C ILE A 299 8.57 11.55 -20.82
N LEU A 300 7.55 10.70 -20.64
CA LEU A 300 6.21 11.16 -20.29
C LEU A 300 6.18 11.84 -18.91
N SER A 301 6.98 11.35 -17.95
CA SER A 301 7.08 11.89 -16.59
C SER A 301 7.75 13.25 -16.50
N LEU A 302 8.44 13.72 -17.56
CA LEU A 302 8.98 15.09 -17.67
C LEU A 302 7.94 16.09 -18.17
N VAL A 303 6.99 15.61 -18.99
CA VAL A 303 5.92 16.43 -19.57
C VAL A 303 4.70 16.50 -18.63
N TRP A 304 4.44 15.41 -17.91
CA TRP A 304 3.31 15.24 -16.99
C TRP A 304 3.24 16.19 -15.78
N PRO A 305 4.33 16.59 -15.11
CA PRO A 305 4.28 17.41 -13.90
C PRO A 305 3.78 18.84 -14.16
N LYS A 306 3.71 19.25 -15.42
CA LYS A 306 3.33 20.60 -15.86
C LYS A 306 1.87 20.71 -16.34
N LEU A 307 1.06 19.65 -16.18
CA LEU A 307 -0.33 19.54 -16.66
C LEU A 307 -1.29 19.23 -15.51
#